data_AF-A0A7L7LDS6-F1
#
_entry.id   AF-A0A7L7LDS6-F1
#
_cell.length_a   1.000
_cell.length_b   1.000
_cell.length_c   1.000
_cell.angle_alpha   90.00
_cell.angle_beta   90.00
_cell.angle_gamma   90.00
#
_symmetry.space_group_name_H-M   'P 1'
#
loop_
_entity.id
_entity.type
_entity.pdbx_description
1 polymer ?
#
loop_
_entity_poly.entity_id
_entity_poly.type
_entity_poly.pdbx_seq_one_letter_code
_entity_poly.pdbx_strand_id
1 'polypeptide(L)'
;MTLSNFITTVCGQTFKIDRFEQVAVGVIESEKFIKDQTYIPDTFAVYRTGSGMYLLETTTFRLVDMSLQTTYEILTEKEAMKYLNNCMLDIS
;
A
#
# COMPACT_ATOMS: atom_id res chain seq x y z
N MET A 1 -6.15 -6.29 -25.62
CA MET A 1 -6.32 -6.81 -24.25
C MET A 1 -6.86 -5.68 -23.40
N THR A 2 -8.13 -5.74 -23.00
CA THR A 2 -8.70 -4.81 -22.03
C THR A 2 -8.13 -5.18 -20.66
N LEU A 3 -7.14 -4.42 -20.19
CA LEU A 3 -6.69 -4.47 -18.80
C LEU A 3 -7.89 -4.06 -17.95
N SER A 4 -8.50 -5.05 -17.31
CA SER A 4 -9.64 -4.85 -16.45
C SER A 4 -9.10 -4.35 -15.10
N ASN A 5 -9.24 -3.05 -14.80
CA ASN A 5 -8.77 -2.42 -13.56
C ASN A 5 -9.62 -2.85 -12.35
N PHE A 6 -9.61 -4.15 -12.06
CA PHE A 6 -10.29 -4.72 -10.92
C PHE A 6 -9.28 -5.05 -9.84
N ILE A 7 -9.58 -4.61 -8.62
CA ILE A 7 -8.86 -5.02 -7.42
C ILE A 7 -9.78 -5.85 -6.56
N THR A 8 -9.23 -6.83 -5.86
CA THR A 8 -9.94 -7.58 -4.81
C THR A 8 -9.30 -7.24 -3.48
N THR A 9 -10.08 -6.70 -2.57
CA THR A 9 -9.61 -6.35 -1.23
C THR A 9 -9.43 -7.60 -0.38
N VAL A 10 -8.73 -7.46 0.76
CA VAL A 10 -8.57 -8.53 1.75
C VAL A 10 -9.90 -9.08 2.28
N CYS A 11 -10.98 -8.30 2.25
CA CYS A 11 -12.33 -8.75 2.63
C CYS A 11 -13.12 -9.40 1.47
N GLY A 12 -12.49 -9.60 0.32
CA GLY A 12 -13.06 -10.27 -0.86
C GLY A 12 -13.92 -9.37 -1.75
N GLN A 13 -14.03 -8.07 -1.44
CA GLN A 13 -14.79 -7.15 -2.28
C GLN A 13 -13.98 -6.78 -3.52
N THR A 14 -14.62 -6.91 -4.69
CA THR A 14 -14.00 -6.60 -5.98
C THR A 14 -14.48 -5.25 -6.49
N PHE A 15 -13.56 -4.34 -6.80
CA PHE A 15 -13.87 -2.99 -7.27
C PHE A 15 -13.36 -2.80 -8.68
N LYS A 16 -14.22 -2.29 -9.58
CA LYS A 16 -13.78 -1.69 -10.83
C LYS A 16 -13.32 -0.27 -10.55
N ILE A 17 -12.06 0.03 -10.84
CA ILE A 17 -11.51 1.35 -10.56
C ILE A 17 -11.17 2.06 -11.86
N ASP A 18 -11.87 3.16 -12.10
CA ASP A 18 -11.77 3.93 -13.34
C ASP A 18 -10.48 4.78 -13.39
N ARG A 19 -9.97 5.23 -12.23
CA ARG A 19 -8.70 5.96 -12.07
C ARG A 19 -8.09 5.73 -10.69
N PHE A 20 -6.77 5.59 -10.66
CA PHE A 20 -5.94 5.62 -9.47
C PHE A 20 -4.96 6.79 -9.55
N GLU A 21 -5.02 7.68 -8.57
CA GLU A 21 -3.95 8.64 -8.33
C GLU A 21 -3.13 8.14 -7.14
N GLN A 22 -1.87 7.78 -7.37
CA GLN A 22 -0.97 7.43 -6.26
C GLN A 22 -0.62 8.72 -5.50
N VAL A 23 -0.98 8.74 -4.22
CA VAL A 23 -0.86 9.93 -3.35
C VAL A 23 0.18 9.77 -2.26
N ALA A 24 0.61 8.55 -1.96
CA ALA A 24 1.76 8.27 -1.10
C ALA A 24 2.40 6.93 -1.45
N VAL A 25 3.70 6.79 -1.14
CA VAL A 25 4.45 5.54 -1.24
C VAL A 25 5.57 5.57 -0.21
N GLY A 26 5.86 4.44 0.41
CA GLY A 26 6.92 4.38 1.40
C GLY A 26 7.19 2.97 1.91
N VAL A 27 8.00 2.94 2.96
CA VAL A 27 8.38 1.73 3.68
C VAL A 27 7.64 1.72 5.01
N ILE A 28 7.14 0.55 5.42
CA ILE A 28 6.52 0.35 6.72
C ILE A 28 7.65 0.18 7.74
N GLU A 29 7.70 1.06 8.74
CA GLU A 29 8.71 0.98 9.80
C GLU A 29 8.62 -0.35 10.56
N SER A 30 9.78 -0.95 10.81
CA SER A 30 9.90 -2.23 11.49
C SER A 30 11.19 -2.27 12.29
N GLU A 31 11.12 -2.72 13.54
CA GLU A 31 12.32 -2.88 14.39
C GLU A 31 13.36 -3.85 13.79
N LYS A 32 12.92 -4.74 12.90
CA LYS A 32 13.79 -5.71 12.21
C LYS A 32 14.78 -5.01 11.28
N PHE A 33 14.45 -3.81 10.81
CA PHE A 33 15.31 -3.02 9.93
C PHE A 33 16.70 -2.76 10.53
N ILE A 34 16.79 -2.62 11.86
CA ILE A 34 18.06 -2.37 12.56
C ILE A 34 18.74 -3.70 12.94
N LYS A 35 17.96 -4.76 13.17
CA LYS A 35 18.40 -5.99 13.83
C LYS A 35 18.78 -7.12 12.84
N ASP A 36 18.32 -7.04 11.59
CA ASP A 36 18.50 -8.11 10.59
C ASP A 36 18.85 -7.53 9.21
N GLN A 37 20.05 -7.81 8.72
CA GLN A 37 20.55 -7.32 7.41
C GLN A 37 19.95 -8.07 6.21
N THR A 38 19.26 -9.18 6.45
CA THR A 38 18.57 -9.95 5.40
C THR A 38 17.09 -9.58 5.27
N TYR A 39 16.60 -8.71 6.16
CA TYR A 39 15.23 -8.27 6.18
C TYR A 39 14.95 -7.30 5.02
N ILE A 40 14.05 -7.70 4.13
CA ILE A 40 13.47 -6.82 3.12
C ILE A 40 12.22 -6.20 3.74
N PRO A 41 12.16 -4.86 3.88
CA PRO A 41 11.06 -4.23 4.57
C PRO A 41 9.78 -4.22 3.73
N ASP A 42 8.65 -4.24 4.41
CA ASP A 42 7.35 -4.14 3.75
C ASP A 42 7.16 -2.72 3.20
N THR A 43 6.54 -2.60 2.04
CA THR A 43 6.26 -1.30 1.41
C THR A 43 4.78 -1.05 1.34
N PHE A 44 4.40 0.23 1.30
CA PHE A 44 3.02 0.63 1.07
C PHE A 44 2.92 1.62 -0.10
N ALA A 45 1.77 1.63 -0.77
CA ALA A 45 1.32 2.69 -1.65
C ALA A 45 -0.13 3.05 -1.32
N VAL A 46 -0.45 4.34 -1.27
CA VAL A 46 -1.81 4.82 -1.12
C VAL A 46 -2.28 5.42 -2.43
N TYR A 47 -3.45 4.99 -2.87
CA TYR A 47 -4.12 5.53 -4.03
C TYR A 47 -5.42 6.22 -3.62
N ARG A 48 -5.71 7.35 -4.26
CA ARG A 48 -7.01 8.00 -4.21
C ARG A 48 -7.79 7.63 -5.47
N THR A 49 -9.00 7.12 -5.30
CA THR A 49 -9.89 6.82 -6.42
C THR A 49 -10.60 8.08 -6.89
N GLY A 50 -11.11 8.08 -8.12
CA GLY A 50 -11.94 9.18 -8.63
C GLY A 50 -13.22 9.43 -7.81
N SER A 51 -13.69 8.45 -7.04
CA SER A 51 -14.83 8.58 -6.13
C SER A 51 -14.44 9.12 -4.74
N GLY A 52 -13.17 9.47 -4.53
CA GLY A 52 -12.66 10.01 -3.28
C GLY A 52 -12.35 8.98 -2.20
N MET A 53 -12.38 7.68 -2.51
CA MET A 53 -11.96 6.63 -1.57
C MET A 53 -10.44 6.48 -1.58
N TYR A 54 -9.89 6.00 -0.47
CA TYR A 54 -8.47 5.66 -0.38
C TYR A 54 -8.29 4.15 -0.41
N LEU A 55 -7.28 3.69 -1.15
CA LEU A 55 -6.85 2.32 -1.21
C LEU A 55 -5.41 2.23 -0.74
N LEU A 56 -5.14 1.36 0.22
CA LEU A 56 -3.81 0.96 0.62
C LEU A 56 -3.42 -0.31 -0.12
N GLU A 57 -2.31 -0.26 -0.82
CA GLU A 57 -1.56 -1.43 -1.27
C GLU A 57 -0.41 -1.67 -0.31
N THR A 58 -0.28 -2.88 0.20
CA THR A 58 0.88 -3.30 1.00
C THR A 58 1.57 -4.46 0.30
N THR A 59 2.89 -4.38 0.15
CA THR A 59 3.70 -5.46 -0.43
C THR A 59 4.70 -5.96 0.60
N THR A 60 4.63 -7.26 0.88
CA THR A 60 5.48 -7.97 1.84
C THR A 60 6.31 -9.01 1.10
N PHE A 61 7.62 -9.05 1.39
CA PHE A 61 8.48 -10.12 0.89
C PHE A 61 8.46 -11.32 1.84
N ARG A 62 8.08 -12.48 1.31
CA ARG A 62 8.02 -13.73 2.08
C ARG A 62 9.27 -14.55 1.83
N LEU A 63 10.14 -14.60 2.84
CA LEU A 63 11.39 -15.39 2.81
C LEU A 63 11.16 -16.90 2.67
N VAL A 64 10.04 -17.42 3.17
CA VAL A 64 9.75 -18.87 3.21
C VAL A 64 9.67 -19.47 1.79
N ASP A 65 9.06 -18.73 0.86
CA ASP A 65 8.81 -19.16 -0.51
C ASP A 65 9.41 -18.21 -1.55
N MET A 66 10.23 -17.25 -1.12
CA MET A 66 10.90 -16.24 -1.95
C MET A 66 9.90 -15.49 -2.85
N SER A 67 8.72 -15.16 -2.32
CA SER A 67 7.64 -14.52 -3.07
C SER A 67 7.32 -13.12 -2.58
N LEU A 68 6.73 -12.30 -3.46
CA LEU A 68 6.10 -11.05 -3.09
C LEU A 68 4.60 -11.28 -2.90
N GLN A 69 4.08 -10.86 -1.76
CA GLN A 69 2.66 -10.86 -1.48
C GLN A 69 2.16 -9.41 -1.43
N THR A 70 1.21 -9.08 -2.31
CA THR A 70 0.57 -7.77 -2.33
C THR A 70 -0.89 -7.89 -1.86
N THR A 71 -1.30 -7.01 -0.96
CA THR A 71 -2.66 -6.93 -0.44
C THR A 71 -3.25 -5.55 -0.65
N TYR A 72 -4.57 -5.49 -0.72
CA TYR A 72 -5.33 -4.26 -0.94
C TYR A 72 -6.39 -4.06 0.14
N GLU A 73 -6.44 -2.88 0.73
CA GLU A 73 -7.37 -2.50 1.77
C GLU A 73 -7.98 -1.12 1.50
N ILE A 74 -9.29 -0.98 1.70
CA ILE A 74 -9.94 0.33 1.63
C ILE A 74 -9.75 1.04 2.96
N LEU A 75 -9.27 2.28 2.90
CA LEU A 75 -9.09 3.12 4.06
C LEU A 75 -10.18 4.18 4.14
N THR A 76 -10.58 4.50 5.36
CA THR A 76 -11.22 5.80 5.63
C THR A 76 -10.19 6.92 5.45
N GLU A 77 -10.66 8.15 5.22
CA GLU A 77 -9.78 9.32 5.11
C GLU A 77 -8.86 9.47 6.34
N LYS A 78 -9.39 9.27 7.54
CA LYS A 78 -8.62 9.34 8.80
C LYS A 78 -7.49 8.30 8.85
N GLU A 79 -7.70 7.10 8.31
CA GLU A 79 -6.67 6.07 8.24
C GLU A 79 -5.63 6.38 7.16
N ALA A 80 -6.07 6.87 6.00
CA ALA A 80 -5.20 7.29 4.91
C ALA A 80 -4.24 8.40 5.35
N MET A 81 -4.70 9.34 6.18
CA MET A 81 -3.86 10.44 6.69
C MET A 81 -2.59 9.98 7.41
N LYS A 82 -2.59 8.78 8.03
CA LYS A 82 -1.38 8.24 8.68
C LYS A 82 -0.25 8.03 7.66
N TYR A 83 -0.61 7.55 6.48
CA TYR A 83 0.33 7.28 5.39
C TYR A 83 0.68 8.54 4.61
N LEU A 84 -0.31 9.41 4.38
CA LEU A 84 -0.12 10.68 3.68
C LEU A 84 0.79 11.63 4.47
N ASN A 85 0.67 11.67 5.80
CA ASN A 85 1.51 12.51 6.65
C ASN A 85 2.94 11.98 6.79
N ASN A 86 3.13 10.65 6.77
CA ASN A 86 4.46 10.04 6.87
C ASN A 86 5.35 10.31 5.64
N CYS A 87 4.79 10.77 4.51
CA CYS A 87 5.58 11.22 3.35
C CYS A 87 5.97 12.71 3.42
N MET A 88 5.53 13.46 4.44
CA MET A 88 6.12 14.77 4.77
C MET A 88 7.28 14.54 5.74
N LEU A 89 8.36 13.93 5.25
CA LEU A 89 9.67 14.20 5.83
C LEU A 89 9.91 15.70 5.62
N ASP A 90 9.80 16.48 6.69
CA ASP A 90 10.24 17.86 6.74
C ASP A 90 11.67 17.92 6.20
N ILE A 91 11.82 18.41 4.97
CA ILE A 91 13.09 18.85 4.44
C ILE A 91 13.27 20.28 4.99
N SER A 92 13.55 20.37 6.30
CA SER A 92 13.92 21.62 6.98
C SER A 92 15.41 21.68 7.23
#